data_AF-A0A953DQR3-F1
#
_entry.id   AF-A0A953DQR3-F1
#
_cell.length_a   1.000
_cell.length_b   1.000
_cell.length_c   1.000
_cell.angle_alpha   90.00
_cell.angle_beta   90.00
_cell.angle_gamma   90.00
#
_symmetry.space_group_name_H-M   'P 1'
#
loop_
_entity.id
_entity.type
_entity.pdbx_description
1 polymer ?
#
loop_
_entity_poly.entity_id
_entity_poly.type
_entity_poly.pdbx_seq_one_letter_code
_entity_poly.pdbx_strand_id
1 'polypeptide(L)'
;MIWNGPRRSTECKPTRSATGLPVPGAAAPDSAIDASAPVCRMRAMARLLAACALALCAGGCFYPASRGQVLEARVDRLQSENDALRAELKSTRGQLESTLPKIDEKVAEVTRALEALDKASRRSDADNSVLLQKTVEDIASLRGQLETYQHQLQELRQALERVQEETEQKMLSMLGPEAAKAYQERKKLEELERPTDPKAFLALADEKAKAGEPGIARKLYDEFLRKWPNGELSGEAHFSLGELYYKDDKCREALFEFGKVIQEFAKTRSAPDALLYSADCFGRLKMNDESRLALEEIVKSYPKSAAAKTAKSKLAALDKAEKKPAPKKGKR
;
A
#
# COMPACT_ATOMS: atom_id res chain seq x y z
N MET A 1 29.37 30.80 -17.06
CA MET A 1 30.43 30.52 -18.06
C MET A 1 30.32 29.05 -18.45
N ILE A 2 30.06 28.80 -19.75
CA ILE A 2 30.63 27.73 -20.57
C ILE A 2 30.25 26.25 -20.25
N TRP A 3 29.68 25.60 -21.28
CA TRP A 3 29.65 24.16 -21.61
C TRP A 3 28.59 23.25 -20.95
N ASN A 4 28.11 22.16 -21.57
CA ASN A 4 27.97 21.68 -22.96
C ASN A 4 27.28 20.30 -22.88
N GLY A 5 26.14 20.12 -23.55
CA GLY A 5 25.53 18.83 -23.97
C GLY A 5 25.23 17.76 -22.88
N PRO A 6 24.86 16.52 -23.27
CA PRO A 6 24.35 16.05 -24.57
C PRO A 6 23.24 14.93 -24.46
N ARG A 7 22.89 14.34 -25.62
CA ARG A 7 22.41 12.94 -25.86
C ARG A 7 20.91 12.61 -25.68
N ARG A 8 20.22 12.27 -26.79
CA ARG A 8 19.93 10.92 -27.38
C ARG A 8 18.74 10.26 -26.67
N SER A 9 17.57 10.13 -27.30
CA SER A 9 17.20 9.19 -28.38
C SER A 9 17.44 7.72 -28.01
N THR A 10 16.36 7.03 -27.64
CA THR A 10 16.22 5.57 -27.62
C THR A 10 15.02 5.18 -28.49
N GLU A 11 15.34 4.48 -29.59
CA GLU A 11 14.76 3.19 -30.01
C GLU A 11 13.26 3.13 -30.33
N CYS A 12 12.84 2.93 -31.60
CA CYS A 12 12.86 1.71 -32.43
C CYS A 12 11.98 0.55 -31.94
N LYS A 13 10.89 0.29 -32.69
CA LYS A 13 10.52 -0.98 -33.38
C LYS A 13 9.07 -0.87 -33.93
N PRO A 14 8.59 -1.76 -34.82
CA PRO A 14 9.23 -2.34 -36.00
C PRO A 14 8.34 -2.26 -37.27
N THR A 15 8.93 -2.71 -38.37
CA THR A 15 8.48 -2.74 -39.76
C THR A 15 7.40 -3.78 -40.11
N ARG A 16 6.49 -3.43 -41.03
CA ARG A 16 5.94 -4.37 -42.02
C ARG A 16 5.60 -3.65 -43.34
N SER A 17 6.26 -4.12 -44.41
CA SER A 17 5.88 -4.19 -45.83
C SER A 17 4.84 -3.22 -46.41
N ALA A 18 5.20 -2.53 -47.51
CA ALA A 18 4.65 -2.77 -48.86
C ALA A 18 5.16 -1.73 -49.88
N THR A 19 5.74 -2.25 -50.97
CA THR A 19 5.64 -1.80 -52.38
C THR A 19 5.47 -0.31 -52.74
N GLY A 20 6.30 0.15 -53.69
CA GLY A 20 5.86 1.07 -54.75
C GLY A 20 6.67 2.36 -54.91
N LEU A 21 7.63 2.34 -55.84
CA LEU A 21 8.11 3.51 -56.62
C LEU A 21 6.95 4.12 -57.45
N PRO A 22 7.12 5.25 -58.19
CA PRO A 22 7.96 6.45 -58.04
C PRO A 22 7.17 7.78 -58.29
N VAL A 23 7.76 8.95 -58.00
CA VAL A 23 7.21 10.28 -58.37
C VAL A 23 8.36 11.33 -58.45
N PRO A 24 8.20 12.57 -59.01
CA PRO A 24 8.20 12.92 -60.44
C PRO A 24 9.13 14.12 -60.81
N GLY A 25 9.21 14.40 -62.13
CA GLY A 25 9.14 15.74 -62.77
C GLY A 25 10.31 16.72 -62.56
N ALA A 26 10.68 17.63 -63.47
CA ALA A 26 10.35 18.07 -64.83
C ALA A 26 11.59 18.94 -65.22
N ALA A 27 11.95 19.32 -66.45
CA ALA A 27 11.27 19.57 -67.70
C ALA A 27 12.32 19.66 -68.85
N ALA A 28 11.86 19.39 -70.07
CA ALA A 28 12.24 19.80 -71.45
C ALA A 28 13.45 20.75 -71.69
N PRO A 29 14.11 20.75 -72.88
CA PRO A 29 13.43 20.66 -74.19
C PRO A 29 14.12 19.93 -75.38
N ASP A 30 13.24 19.60 -76.33
CA ASP A 30 13.29 19.70 -77.80
C ASP A 30 14.36 18.98 -78.65
N SER A 31 13.84 18.00 -79.40
CA SER A 31 14.41 17.35 -80.58
C SER A 31 13.64 17.74 -81.84
N ALA A 32 14.34 18.17 -82.91
CA ALA A 32 13.91 18.07 -84.30
C ALA A 32 15.15 18.32 -85.18
N ILE A 33 15.77 17.26 -85.71
CA ILE A 33 15.59 16.68 -87.05
C ILE A 33 16.00 17.63 -88.20
N ASP A 34 16.84 17.03 -89.01
CA ASP A 34 17.69 17.48 -90.09
C ASP A 34 16.95 17.78 -91.42
N ALA A 35 17.70 18.42 -92.31
CA ALA A 35 17.64 18.37 -93.76
C ALA A 35 16.50 19.07 -94.54
N SER A 36 16.87 20.11 -95.29
CA SER A 36 16.62 20.18 -96.75
C SER A 36 17.35 21.36 -97.40
N ALA A 37 17.92 21.10 -98.58
CA ALA A 37 18.76 21.98 -99.38
C ALA A 37 17.95 23.04 -100.18
N PRO A 38 18.60 24.00 -100.86
CA PRO A 38 17.91 25.16 -101.44
C PRO A 38 17.83 25.18 -102.99
N VAL A 39 16.96 26.10 -103.44
CA VAL A 39 16.92 26.91 -104.69
C VAL A 39 16.17 26.40 -105.93
N CYS A 40 15.16 27.21 -106.31
CA CYS A 40 14.80 27.77 -107.64
C CYS A 40 15.80 27.50 -108.82
N ARG A 41 15.45 27.50 -110.11
CA ARG A 41 14.28 27.99 -110.86
C ARG A 41 14.35 27.43 -112.30
N MET A 42 13.16 27.19 -112.87
CA MET A 42 12.73 27.50 -114.24
C MET A 42 13.41 26.88 -115.49
N ARG A 43 12.60 26.05 -116.16
CA ARG A 43 12.15 26.14 -117.57
C ARG A 43 13.20 26.19 -118.69
N ALA A 44 13.26 25.09 -119.45
CA ALA A 44 12.64 24.97 -120.78
C ALA A 44 13.52 24.24 -121.81
N MET A 45 12.86 23.34 -122.55
CA MET A 45 13.18 22.92 -123.91
C MET A 45 14.53 22.22 -124.11
N ALA A 46 14.59 20.91 -123.91
CA ALA A 46 14.20 19.93 -124.92
C ALA A 46 14.84 20.16 -126.30
N ARG A 47 15.96 19.45 -126.50
CA ARG A 47 16.48 18.92 -127.77
C ARG A 47 17.37 19.83 -128.63
N LEU A 48 18.50 20.23 -128.04
CA LEU A 48 19.80 20.34 -128.72
C LEU A 48 20.82 19.60 -127.81
N LEU A 49 20.84 18.27 -127.75
CA LEU A 49 21.44 17.35 -128.73
C LEU A 49 22.84 17.78 -129.18
N ALA A 50 23.81 17.00 -128.70
CA ALA A 50 25.11 16.69 -129.29
C ALA A 50 26.26 17.72 -129.27
N ALA A 51 26.09 18.97 -128.81
CA ALA A 51 27.18 19.98 -128.88
C ALA A 51 27.69 20.57 -127.54
N CYS A 52 27.13 20.22 -126.38
CA CYS A 52 27.61 20.71 -125.06
C CYS A 52 28.38 19.67 -124.21
N ALA A 53 28.68 18.50 -124.78
CA ALA A 53 29.26 17.34 -124.08
C ALA A 53 30.77 17.45 -123.74
N LEU A 54 31.39 18.63 -123.83
CA LEU A 54 32.81 18.81 -123.52
C LEU A 54 33.17 20.08 -122.71
N ALA A 55 32.20 20.92 -122.32
CA ALA A 55 32.49 22.22 -121.70
C ALA A 55 31.95 22.42 -120.26
N LEU A 56 31.33 21.41 -119.64
CA LEU A 56 30.70 21.54 -118.31
C LEU A 56 31.38 20.73 -117.17
N CYS A 57 32.53 20.11 -117.42
CA CYS A 57 33.29 19.39 -116.39
C CYS A 57 34.24 20.27 -115.55
N ALA A 58 34.18 21.61 -115.67
CA ALA A 58 35.11 22.53 -115.01
C ALA A 58 34.44 23.53 -114.04
N GLY A 59 33.22 23.26 -113.59
CA GLY A 59 32.53 24.05 -112.55
C GLY A 59 32.61 23.38 -111.18
N GLY A 60 33.81 23.32 -110.58
CA GLY A 60 33.98 22.84 -109.22
C GLY A 60 33.20 23.68 -108.21
N CYS A 61 32.55 23.02 -107.25
CA CYS A 61 31.94 23.65 -106.07
C CYS A 61 33.03 24.38 -105.27
N PHE A 62 33.14 25.69 -105.48
CA PHE A 62 33.94 26.60 -104.65
C PHE A 62 33.30 26.69 -103.25
N TYR A 63 33.86 25.93 -102.30
CA TYR A 63 33.50 26.01 -100.88
C TYR A 63 34.31 27.15 -100.23
N PRO A 64 33.67 28.18 -99.64
CA PRO A 64 34.41 29.34 -99.12
C PRO A 64 35.24 28.96 -97.88
N ALA A 65 36.54 29.29 -97.91
CA ALA A 65 37.52 28.95 -96.87
C ALA A 65 37.13 29.40 -95.44
N SER A 66 36.33 30.46 -95.31
CA SER A 66 35.83 30.94 -94.01
C SER A 66 34.88 29.97 -93.30
N ARG A 67 34.16 29.12 -94.04
CA ARG A 67 33.27 28.09 -93.45
C ARG A 67 34.03 26.82 -93.05
N GLY A 68 35.16 26.54 -93.70
CA GLY A 68 36.09 25.46 -93.33
C GLY A 68 36.77 25.73 -92.00
N GLN A 69 37.25 26.96 -91.78
CA GLN A 69 37.89 27.38 -90.52
C GLN A 69 36.95 27.29 -89.30
N VAL A 70 35.65 27.55 -89.48
CA VAL A 70 34.66 27.40 -88.39
C VAL A 70 34.39 25.93 -88.07
N LEU A 71 34.46 25.04 -89.07
CA LEU A 71 34.35 23.60 -88.85
C LEU A 71 35.59 23.05 -88.14
N GLU A 72 36.79 23.44 -88.58
CA GLU A 72 38.06 23.07 -87.93
C GLU A 72 38.10 23.54 -86.48
N ALA A 73 37.72 24.80 -86.21
CA ALA A 73 37.64 25.32 -84.84
C ALA A 73 36.60 24.58 -83.96
N ARG A 74 35.51 24.05 -84.54
CA ARG A 74 34.55 23.20 -83.82
C ARG A 74 35.10 21.81 -83.56
N VAL A 75 35.84 21.23 -84.51
CA VAL A 75 36.51 19.93 -84.35
C VAL A 75 37.57 20.02 -83.27
N ASP A 76 38.39 21.08 -83.27
CA ASP A 76 39.41 21.33 -82.23
C ASP A 76 38.77 21.53 -80.86
N ARG A 77 37.65 22.26 -80.79
CA ARG A 77 36.89 22.43 -79.54
C ARG A 77 36.35 21.10 -79.03
N LEU A 78 35.70 20.31 -79.89
CA LEU A 78 35.20 18.98 -79.53
C LEU A 78 36.32 18.02 -79.14
N GLN A 79 37.49 18.09 -79.77
CA GLN A 79 38.66 17.31 -79.36
C GLN A 79 39.16 17.75 -77.99
N SER A 80 39.24 19.05 -77.71
CA SER A 80 39.63 19.55 -76.39
C SER A 80 38.62 19.19 -75.29
N GLU A 81 37.31 19.21 -75.59
CA GLU A 81 36.26 18.76 -74.67
C GLU A 81 36.35 17.24 -74.42
N ASN A 82 36.66 16.44 -75.46
CA ASN A 82 36.90 15.00 -75.30
C ASN A 82 38.15 14.69 -74.47
N ASP A 83 39.25 15.43 -74.65
CA ASP A 83 40.47 15.24 -73.89
C ASP A 83 40.30 15.72 -72.44
N ALA A 84 39.53 16.78 -72.20
CA ALA A 84 39.14 17.22 -70.86
C ALA A 84 38.28 16.16 -70.15
N LEU A 85 37.27 15.61 -70.82
CA LEU A 85 36.44 14.52 -70.28
C LEU A 85 37.24 13.25 -69.99
N ARG A 86 38.20 12.90 -70.87
CA ARG A 86 39.12 11.77 -70.64
C ARG A 86 40.02 12.00 -69.44
N ALA A 87 40.50 13.23 -69.23
CA ALA A 87 41.29 13.60 -68.06
C ALA A 87 40.45 13.52 -66.77
N GLU A 88 39.21 13.98 -66.81
CA GLU A 88 38.27 13.91 -65.67
C GLU A 88 37.88 12.45 -65.34
N LEU A 89 37.62 11.61 -66.35
CA LEU A 89 37.41 10.17 -66.17
C LEU A 89 38.63 9.46 -65.59
N LYS A 90 39.84 9.88 -65.96
CA LYS A 90 41.08 9.34 -65.39
C LYS A 90 41.27 9.78 -63.94
N SER A 91 40.95 11.03 -63.63
CA SER A 91 41.00 11.59 -62.27
C SER A 91 40.00 10.90 -61.35
N THR A 92 38.74 10.80 -61.77
CA THR A 92 37.66 10.11 -61.03
C THR A 92 37.95 8.62 -60.86
N ARG A 93 38.49 7.95 -61.90
CA ARG A 93 38.94 6.56 -61.79
C ARG A 93 40.07 6.41 -60.78
N GLY A 94 41.06 7.30 -60.78
CA GLY A 94 42.14 7.30 -59.79
C GLY A 94 41.62 7.57 -58.36
N GLN A 95 40.63 8.45 -58.20
CA GLN A 95 39.97 8.67 -56.92
C GLN A 95 39.25 7.40 -56.45
N LEU A 96 38.48 6.75 -57.33
CA LEU A 96 37.76 5.50 -57.04
C LEU A 96 38.73 4.37 -56.67
N GLU A 97 39.83 4.26 -57.40
CA GLU A 97 40.88 3.26 -57.18
C GLU A 97 41.61 3.50 -55.83
N SER A 98 41.68 4.75 -55.37
CA SER A 98 42.22 5.10 -54.05
C SER A 98 41.23 4.92 -52.89
N THR A 99 39.91 4.95 -53.16
CA THR A 99 38.87 4.80 -52.12
C THR A 99 38.46 3.35 -51.90
N LEU A 100 38.49 2.51 -52.94
CA LEU A 100 38.24 1.06 -52.83
C LEU A 100 39.05 0.38 -51.72
N PRO A 101 40.40 0.51 -51.63
CA PRO A 101 41.17 -0.14 -50.56
C PRO A 101 40.83 0.42 -49.17
N LYS A 102 40.44 1.71 -49.07
CA LYS A 102 40.00 2.32 -47.80
C LYS A 102 38.65 1.76 -47.35
N ILE A 103 37.74 1.48 -48.28
CA ILE A 103 36.46 0.85 -47.99
C ILE A 103 36.69 -0.59 -47.54
N ASP A 104 37.54 -1.35 -48.23
CA ASP A 104 37.88 -2.73 -47.83
C ASP A 104 38.53 -2.79 -46.44
N GLU A 105 39.42 -1.85 -46.13
CA GLU A 105 40.00 -1.70 -44.80
C GLU A 105 38.93 -1.40 -43.74
N LYS A 106 38.01 -0.47 -44.03
CA LYS A 106 36.91 -0.13 -43.13
C LYS A 106 35.91 -1.28 -42.95
N VAL A 107 35.62 -2.02 -44.00
CA VAL A 107 34.78 -3.23 -43.94
C VAL A 107 35.47 -4.27 -43.07
N ALA A 108 36.77 -4.52 -43.26
CA ALA A 108 37.54 -5.44 -42.43
C ALA A 108 37.61 -5.00 -40.96
N GLU A 109 37.75 -3.70 -40.69
CA GLU A 109 37.71 -3.14 -39.33
C GLU A 109 36.34 -3.35 -38.66
N VAL A 110 35.25 -3.07 -39.38
CA VAL A 110 33.88 -3.27 -38.89
C VAL A 110 33.60 -4.75 -38.65
N THR A 111 34.03 -5.65 -39.55
CA THR A 111 33.87 -7.10 -39.35
C THR A 111 34.61 -7.58 -38.10
N ARG A 112 35.85 -7.12 -37.86
CA ARG A 112 36.60 -7.45 -36.64
C ARG A 112 35.94 -6.89 -35.38
N ALA A 113 35.41 -5.67 -35.44
CA ALA A 113 34.69 -5.07 -34.32
C ALA A 113 33.39 -5.85 -34.00
N LEU A 114 32.67 -6.31 -35.02
CA LEU A 114 31.48 -7.15 -34.86
C LEU A 114 31.82 -8.52 -34.26
N GLU A 115 32.88 -9.19 -34.72
CA GLU A 115 33.34 -10.46 -34.16
C GLU A 115 33.78 -10.32 -32.69
N ALA A 116 34.50 -9.24 -32.37
CA ALA A 116 34.90 -8.94 -31.00
C ALA A 116 33.68 -8.69 -30.08
N LEU A 117 32.68 -7.97 -30.58
CA LEU A 117 31.43 -7.70 -29.86
C LEU A 117 30.61 -8.98 -29.66
N ASP A 118 30.45 -9.82 -30.69
CA ASP A 118 29.76 -11.11 -30.59
C ASP A 118 30.45 -12.03 -29.56
N LYS A 119 31.79 -12.09 -29.58
CA LYS A 119 32.55 -12.86 -28.59
C LYS A 119 32.38 -12.31 -27.16
N ALA A 120 32.37 -10.98 -26.99
CA ALA A 120 32.14 -10.34 -25.70
C ALA A 120 30.70 -10.56 -25.20
N SER A 121 29.70 -10.45 -26.09
CA SER A 121 28.30 -10.72 -25.80
C SER A 121 28.12 -12.15 -25.33
N ARG A 122 28.59 -13.15 -26.10
CA ARG A 122 28.47 -14.56 -25.73
C ARG A 122 29.11 -14.90 -24.39
N ARG A 123 30.26 -14.28 -24.08
CA ARG A 123 30.90 -14.41 -22.76
C ARG A 123 30.04 -13.80 -21.66
N SER A 124 29.57 -12.58 -21.86
CA SER A 124 28.68 -11.91 -20.91
C SER A 124 27.37 -12.67 -20.71
N ASP A 125 26.80 -13.25 -21.76
CA ASP A 125 25.57 -14.04 -21.70
C ASP A 125 25.79 -15.33 -20.91
N ALA A 126 26.94 -16.00 -21.11
CA ALA A 126 27.33 -17.16 -20.33
C ALA A 126 27.56 -16.82 -18.85
N ASP A 127 28.29 -15.73 -18.56
CA ASP A 127 28.55 -15.27 -17.19
C ASP A 127 27.26 -14.88 -16.47
N ASN A 128 26.37 -14.15 -17.16
CA ASN A 128 25.06 -13.77 -16.65
C ASN A 128 24.18 -14.99 -16.40
N SER A 129 24.19 -15.99 -17.27
CA SER A 129 23.44 -17.24 -17.08
C SER A 129 23.92 -17.99 -15.83
N VAL A 130 25.22 -18.05 -15.59
CA VAL A 130 25.79 -18.70 -14.40
C VAL A 130 25.42 -17.94 -13.13
N LEU A 131 25.50 -16.61 -13.14
CA LEU A 131 25.09 -15.78 -12.01
C LEU A 131 23.59 -15.95 -11.72
N LEU A 132 22.75 -15.95 -12.76
CA LEU A 132 21.31 -16.11 -12.62
C LEU A 132 20.94 -17.49 -12.08
N GLN A 133 21.66 -18.53 -12.49
CA GLN A 133 21.48 -19.87 -11.94
C GLN A 133 21.87 -19.91 -10.46
N LYS A 134 23.00 -19.28 -10.09
CA LYS A 134 23.43 -19.19 -8.69
C LYS A 134 22.44 -18.41 -7.82
N THR A 135 21.92 -17.28 -8.29
CA THR A 135 20.94 -16.50 -7.51
C THR A 135 19.62 -17.25 -7.33
N VAL A 136 19.17 -18.01 -8.35
CA VAL A 136 17.99 -18.88 -8.23
C VAL A 136 18.23 -19.98 -7.19
N GLU A 137 19.43 -20.56 -7.16
CA GLU A 137 19.81 -21.57 -6.18
C GLU A 137 19.92 -21.01 -4.76
N ASP A 138 20.49 -19.82 -4.59
CA ASP A 138 20.53 -19.09 -3.32
C ASP A 138 19.11 -18.75 -2.83
N ILE A 139 18.20 -18.34 -3.72
CA ILE A 139 16.79 -18.08 -3.39
C ILE A 139 16.09 -19.37 -2.94
N ALA A 140 16.33 -20.50 -3.61
CA ALA A 140 15.79 -21.79 -3.22
C ALA A 140 16.31 -22.23 -1.85
N SER A 141 17.61 -22.03 -1.59
CA SER A 141 18.24 -22.32 -0.29
C SER A 141 17.65 -21.46 0.83
N LEU A 142 17.55 -20.14 0.61
CA LEU A 142 16.94 -19.20 1.57
C LEU A 142 15.48 -19.53 1.85
N ARG A 143 14.72 -19.97 0.84
CA ARG A 143 13.34 -20.42 1.03
C ARG A 143 13.28 -21.66 1.93
N GLY A 144 14.17 -22.63 1.74
CA GLY A 144 14.26 -23.79 2.63
C GLY A 144 14.63 -23.41 4.07
N GLN A 145 15.52 -22.43 4.26
CA GLN A 145 15.84 -21.90 5.58
C GLN A 145 14.64 -21.21 6.22
N LEU A 146 13.88 -20.40 5.46
CA LEU A 146 12.67 -19.75 5.96
C LEU A 146 11.61 -20.77 6.42
N GLU A 147 11.40 -21.84 5.66
CA GLU A 147 10.48 -22.93 6.04
C GLU A 147 10.96 -23.61 7.34
N THR A 148 12.27 -23.83 7.48
CA THR A 148 12.87 -24.40 8.70
C THR A 148 12.67 -23.47 9.91
N TYR A 149 12.96 -22.17 9.76
CA TYR A 149 12.76 -21.20 10.84
C TYR A 149 11.28 -21.03 11.19
N GLN A 150 10.38 -21.07 10.21
CA GLN A 150 8.94 -21.05 10.46
C GLN A 150 8.51 -22.25 11.31
N HIS A 151 8.98 -23.46 10.97
CA HIS A 151 8.71 -24.66 11.77
C HIS A 151 9.26 -24.52 13.20
N GLN A 152 10.52 -24.07 13.35
CA GLN A 152 11.13 -23.87 14.67
C GLN A 152 10.37 -22.84 15.52
N LEU A 153 9.91 -21.74 14.91
CA LEU A 153 9.09 -20.75 15.61
C LEU A 153 7.73 -21.32 16.03
N GLN A 154 7.11 -22.14 15.19
CA GLN A 154 5.83 -22.78 15.52
C GLN A 154 6.00 -23.81 16.64
N GLU A 155 7.05 -24.62 16.59
CA GLU A 155 7.38 -25.59 17.62
C GLU A 155 7.71 -24.89 18.96
N LEU A 156 8.47 -23.80 18.92
CA LEU A 156 8.78 -23.01 20.11
C LEU A 156 7.52 -22.39 20.72
N ARG A 157 6.61 -21.86 19.90
CA ARG A 157 5.31 -21.32 20.37
C ARG A 157 4.50 -22.41 21.07
N GLN A 158 4.38 -23.58 20.46
CA GLN A 158 3.68 -24.71 21.06
C GLN A 158 4.34 -25.19 22.35
N ALA A 159 5.69 -25.18 22.40
CA ALA A 159 6.41 -25.53 23.62
C ALA A 159 6.15 -24.52 24.75
N LEU A 160 6.11 -23.22 24.43
CA LEU A 160 5.77 -22.18 25.41
C LEU A 160 4.35 -22.33 25.93
N GLU A 161 3.37 -22.58 25.07
CA GLU A 161 1.98 -22.83 25.47
C GLU A 161 1.88 -24.06 26.39
N ARG A 162 2.52 -25.18 26.04
CA ARG A 162 2.55 -26.39 26.89
C ARG A 162 3.17 -26.12 28.25
N VAL A 163 4.30 -25.42 28.29
CA VAL A 163 4.96 -25.07 29.57
C VAL A 163 4.07 -24.15 30.40
N GLN A 164 3.38 -23.19 29.79
CA GLN A 164 2.43 -22.33 30.48
C GLN A 164 1.27 -23.14 31.07
N GLU A 165 0.65 -24.02 30.28
CA GLU A 165 -0.45 -24.86 30.76
C GLU A 165 -0.01 -25.82 31.87
N GLU A 166 1.14 -26.49 31.72
CA GLU A 166 1.69 -27.38 32.73
C GLU A 166 2.00 -26.64 34.03
N THR A 167 2.60 -25.45 33.93
CA THR A 167 2.90 -24.63 35.11
C THR A 167 1.62 -24.13 35.78
N GLU A 168 0.61 -23.69 35.02
CA GLU A 168 -0.70 -23.31 35.56
C GLU A 168 -1.38 -24.49 36.26
N GLN A 169 -1.44 -25.66 35.62
CA GLN A 169 -2.04 -26.86 36.20
C GLN A 169 -1.30 -27.30 37.47
N LYS A 170 0.04 -27.29 37.44
CA LYS A 170 0.86 -27.64 38.60
C LYS A 170 0.64 -26.65 39.73
N MET A 171 0.61 -25.35 39.44
CA MET A 171 0.25 -24.33 40.42
C MET A 171 -1.14 -24.59 41.00
N LEU A 172 -2.16 -24.76 40.15
CA LEU A 172 -3.53 -25.05 40.56
C LEU A 172 -3.65 -26.32 41.42
N SER A 173 -2.83 -27.34 41.17
CA SER A 173 -2.81 -28.58 41.96
C SER A 173 -2.13 -28.43 43.33
N MET A 174 -1.19 -27.49 43.46
CA MET A 174 -0.49 -27.20 44.71
C MET A 174 -1.22 -26.15 45.56
N LEU A 175 -2.05 -25.32 44.91
CA LEU A 175 -2.90 -24.32 45.54
C LEU A 175 -4.18 -25.01 46.07
N GLY A 176 -4.51 -24.77 47.34
CA GLY A 176 -5.78 -25.24 47.91
C GLY A 176 -7.00 -24.73 47.13
N PRO A 177 -8.20 -25.32 47.32
CA PRO A 177 -9.39 -25.01 46.51
C PRO A 177 -9.80 -23.52 46.56
N GLU A 178 -9.53 -22.83 47.67
CA GLU A 178 -9.76 -21.39 47.79
C GLU A 178 -8.77 -20.57 46.96
N ALA A 179 -7.51 -20.97 46.95
CA ALA A 179 -6.46 -20.26 46.21
C ALA A 179 -6.55 -20.53 44.71
N ALA A 180 -7.01 -21.71 44.30
CA ALA A 180 -7.38 -22.02 42.91
C ALA A 180 -8.53 -21.13 42.42
N LYS A 181 -9.59 -20.95 43.22
CA LYS A 181 -10.69 -20.01 42.89
C LYS A 181 -10.18 -18.57 42.76
N ALA A 182 -9.34 -18.11 43.69
CA ALA A 182 -8.77 -16.77 43.62
C ALA A 182 -7.87 -16.56 42.39
N TYR A 183 -7.13 -17.59 41.95
CA TYR A 183 -6.34 -17.55 40.72
C TYR A 183 -7.24 -17.41 39.49
N GLN A 184 -8.29 -18.22 39.39
CA GLN A 184 -9.26 -18.16 38.29
C GLN A 184 -10.00 -16.82 38.23
N GLU A 185 -10.39 -16.27 39.38
CA GLU A 185 -11.00 -14.93 39.45
C GLU A 185 -10.07 -13.83 38.97
N ARG A 186 -8.76 -13.91 39.28
CA ARG A 186 -7.78 -12.95 38.77
C ARG A 186 -7.61 -13.06 37.25
N LYS A 187 -7.49 -14.28 36.73
CA LYS A 187 -7.36 -14.53 35.28
C LYS A 187 -8.57 -13.97 34.52
N LYS A 188 -9.78 -14.27 35.00
CA LYS A 188 -11.03 -13.71 34.45
C LYS A 188 -11.07 -12.19 34.50
N LEU A 189 -10.60 -11.58 35.59
CA LEU A 189 -10.55 -10.11 35.71
C LEU A 189 -9.55 -9.46 34.75
N GLU A 190 -8.47 -10.16 34.41
CA GLU A 190 -7.45 -9.68 33.48
C GLU A 190 -7.94 -9.75 32.03
N GLU A 191 -8.67 -10.81 31.67
CA GLU A 191 -9.27 -10.99 30.35
C GLU A 191 -10.44 -10.03 30.07
N LEU A 192 -11.07 -9.48 31.11
CA LEU A 192 -12.21 -8.57 30.96
C LEU A 192 -11.81 -7.22 30.36
N GLU A 193 -12.41 -6.89 29.22
CA GLU A 193 -12.33 -5.56 28.63
C GLU A 193 -13.02 -4.52 29.52
N ARG A 194 -12.36 -3.37 29.69
CA ARG A 194 -12.82 -2.28 30.56
C ARG A 194 -13.37 -1.14 29.70
N PRO A 195 -14.69 -0.92 29.64
CA PRO A 195 -15.26 0.22 28.91
C PRO A 195 -14.74 1.55 29.46
N THR A 196 -14.50 2.54 28.60
CA THR A 196 -14.12 3.89 29.04
C THR A 196 -15.31 4.70 29.56
N ASP A 197 -16.53 4.37 29.10
CA ASP A 197 -17.74 5.08 29.52
C ASP A 197 -18.16 4.67 30.93
N PRO A 198 -18.37 5.63 31.87
CA PRO A 198 -18.70 5.30 33.26
C PRO A 198 -19.95 4.43 33.38
N LYS A 199 -20.99 4.74 32.59
CA LYS A 199 -22.24 3.98 32.61
C LYS A 199 -22.06 2.54 32.11
N ALA A 200 -21.25 2.35 31.07
CA ALA A 200 -20.96 1.02 30.52
C ALA A 200 -20.08 0.20 31.47
N PHE A 201 -19.11 0.85 32.13
CA PHE A 201 -18.28 0.21 33.13
C PHE A 201 -19.09 -0.24 34.35
N LEU A 202 -20.01 0.60 34.84
CA LEU A 202 -20.90 0.23 35.95
C LEU A 202 -21.81 -0.94 35.55
N ALA A 203 -22.40 -0.89 34.36
CA ALA A 203 -23.25 -1.97 33.84
C ALA A 203 -22.50 -3.30 33.75
N LEU A 204 -21.21 -3.28 33.37
CA LEU A 204 -20.36 -4.47 33.37
C LEU A 204 -20.19 -5.04 34.79
N ALA A 205 -19.94 -4.19 35.78
CA ALA A 205 -19.84 -4.63 37.18
C ALA A 205 -21.17 -5.25 37.68
N ASP A 206 -22.30 -4.62 37.34
CA ASP A 206 -23.64 -5.14 37.65
C ASP A 206 -23.93 -6.48 36.97
N GLU A 207 -23.46 -6.67 35.74
CA GLU A 207 -23.59 -7.92 35.01
C GLU A 207 -22.82 -9.04 35.73
N LYS A 208 -21.57 -8.79 36.13
CA LYS A 208 -20.77 -9.77 36.89
C LYS A 208 -21.35 -10.08 38.27
N ALA A 209 -21.94 -9.08 38.92
CA ALA A 209 -22.68 -9.28 40.17
C ALA A 209 -23.88 -10.23 39.97
N LYS A 210 -24.64 -10.03 38.88
CA LYS A 210 -25.79 -10.88 38.51
C LYS A 210 -25.38 -12.27 38.04
N ALA A 211 -24.21 -12.41 37.41
CA ALA A 211 -23.65 -13.67 36.96
C ALA A 211 -23.20 -14.60 38.11
N GLY A 212 -23.29 -14.14 39.36
CA GLY A 212 -22.87 -14.93 40.53
C GLY A 212 -21.35 -14.89 40.77
N GLU A 213 -20.66 -13.88 40.24
CA GLU A 213 -19.23 -13.65 40.44
C GLU A 213 -18.98 -12.42 41.35
N PRO A 214 -19.42 -12.44 42.63
CA PRO A 214 -19.35 -11.26 43.50
C PRO A 214 -17.91 -10.83 43.81
N GLY A 215 -16.94 -11.74 43.75
CA GLY A 215 -15.52 -11.41 43.90
C GLY A 215 -14.99 -10.51 42.78
N ILE A 216 -15.37 -10.81 41.53
CA ILE A 216 -14.99 -10.02 40.35
C ILE A 216 -15.75 -8.70 40.35
N ALA A 217 -17.06 -8.73 40.61
CA ALA A 217 -17.90 -7.55 40.65
C ALA A 217 -17.40 -6.52 41.68
N ARG A 218 -17.02 -6.95 42.89
CA ARG A 218 -16.42 -6.07 43.91
C ARG A 218 -15.19 -5.33 43.40
N LYS A 219 -14.25 -6.04 42.76
CA LYS A 219 -13.04 -5.42 42.20
C LYS A 219 -13.35 -4.42 41.10
N LEU A 220 -14.37 -4.71 40.27
CA LEU A 220 -14.83 -3.78 39.24
C LEU A 220 -15.45 -2.53 39.89
N TYR A 221 -16.31 -2.66 40.90
CA TYR A 221 -16.84 -1.48 41.61
C TYR A 221 -15.72 -0.67 42.29
N ASP A 222 -14.75 -1.32 42.92
CA ASP A 222 -13.59 -0.63 43.51
C ASP A 222 -12.79 0.13 42.45
N GLU A 223 -12.58 -0.47 41.27
CA GLU A 223 -11.89 0.18 40.16
C GLU A 223 -12.70 1.37 39.62
N PHE A 224 -14.02 1.21 39.50
CA PHE A 224 -14.94 2.26 39.10
C PHE A 224 -14.87 3.46 40.05
N LEU A 225 -14.95 3.21 41.36
CA LEU A 225 -14.91 4.24 42.40
C LEU A 225 -13.54 4.95 42.46
N ARG A 226 -12.45 4.26 42.12
CA ARG A 226 -11.12 4.89 41.99
C ARG A 226 -11.03 5.80 40.77
N LYS A 227 -11.62 5.40 39.65
CA LYS A 227 -11.64 6.18 38.40
C LYS A 227 -12.58 7.37 38.47
N TRP A 228 -13.75 7.17 39.07
CA TRP A 228 -14.82 8.16 39.20
C TRP A 228 -15.29 8.22 40.65
N PRO A 229 -14.56 8.91 41.55
CA PRO A 229 -14.92 8.97 42.97
C PRO A 229 -16.14 9.85 43.26
N ASN A 230 -16.31 10.96 42.54
CA ASN A 230 -17.39 11.94 42.75
C ASN A 230 -18.35 12.04 41.56
N GLY A 231 -18.45 10.98 40.75
CA GLY A 231 -19.36 10.93 39.61
C GLY A 231 -20.82 10.81 40.03
N GLU A 232 -21.74 11.14 39.13
CA GLU A 232 -23.18 11.00 39.36
C GLU A 232 -23.58 9.55 39.69
N LEU A 233 -22.85 8.59 39.12
CA LEU A 233 -23.04 7.15 39.31
C LEU A 233 -22.25 6.57 40.50
N SER A 234 -21.40 7.34 41.18
CA SER A 234 -20.56 6.85 42.28
C SER A 234 -21.41 6.43 43.49
N GLY A 235 -22.50 7.14 43.76
CA GLY A 235 -23.47 6.74 44.78
C GLY A 235 -24.17 5.41 44.46
N GLU A 236 -24.45 5.15 43.18
CA GLU A 236 -25.03 3.86 42.75
C GLU A 236 -23.99 2.73 42.84
N ALA A 237 -22.73 2.99 42.48
CA ALA A 237 -21.64 2.03 42.62
C ALA A 237 -21.37 1.65 44.08
N HIS A 238 -21.32 2.62 45.00
CA HIS A 238 -21.19 2.35 46.44
C HIS A 238 -22.39 1.55 46.98
N PHE A 239 -23.60 1.85 46.52
CA PHE A 239 -24.78 1.08 46.89
C PHE A 239 -24.71 -0.37 46.42
N SER A 240 -24.40 -0.62 45.14
CA SER A 240 -24.25 -1.97 44.59
C SER A 240 -23.14 -2.76 45.29
N LEU A 241 -22.02 -2.10 45.61
CA LEU A 241 -20.92 -2.69 46.36
C LEU A 241 -21.36 -3.08 47.79
N GLY A 242 -22.11 -2.21 48.47
CA GLY A 242 -22.72 -2.49 49.76
C GLY A 242 -23.70 -3.66 49.73
N GLU A 243 -24.53 -3.76 48.68
CA GLU A 243 -25.45 -4.90 48.49
C GLU A 243 -24.70 -6.23 48.33
N LEU A 244 -23.55 -6.24 47.65
CA LEU A 244 -22.70 -7.42 47.57
C LEU A 244 -22.16 -7.86 48.93
N TYR A 245 -21.66 -6.91 49.74
CA TYR A 245 -21.19 -7.22 51.09
C TYR A 245 -22.33 -7.68 52.01
N TYR A 246 -23.52 -7.08 51.87
CA TYR A 246 -24.70 -7.49 52.61
C TYR A 246 -25.13 -8.92 52.30
N LYS A 247 -25.06 -9.33 51.02
CA LYS A 247 -25.34 -10.73 50.61
C LYS A 247 -24.32 -11.73 51.14
N ASP A 248 -23.08 -11.32 51.32
CA ASP A 248 -22.00 -12.12 51.94
C ASP A 248 -22.09 -12.13 53.49
N ASP A 249 -23.15 -11.60 54.09
CA ASP A 249 -23.32 -11.39 55.55
C ASP A 249 -22.24 -10.52 56.21
N LYS A 250 -21.48 -9.76 55.39
CA LYS A 250 -20.44 -8.83 55.82
C LYS A 250 -21.03 -7.47 56.15
N CYS A 251 -21.83 -7.44 57.22
CA CYS A 251 -22.59 -6.25 57.62
C CYS A 251 -21.73 -5.04 57.97
N ARG A 252 -20.50 -5.23 58.47
CA ARG A 252 -19.63 -4.09 58.83
C ARG A 252 -19.11 -3.37 57.58
N GLU A 253 -18.67 -4.14 56.60
CA GLU A 253 -18.21 -3.65 55.31
C GLU A 253 -19.37 -3.03 54.52
N ALA A 254 -20.54 -3.67 54.53
CA ALA A 254 -21.74 -3.11 53.91
C ALA A 254 -22.13 -1.74 54.52
N LEU A 255 -22.08 -1.61 55.85
CA LEU A 255 -22.36 -0.35 56.54
C LEU A 255 -21.39 0.78 56.16
N PHE A 256 -20.12 0.46 55.91
CA PHE A 256 -19.14 1.44 55.45
C PHE A 256 -19.53 2.02 54.08
N GLU A 257 -19.86 1.13 53.12
CA GLU A 257 -20.25 1.54 51.77
C GLU A 257 -21.60 2.27 51.75
N PHE A 258 -22.61 1.78 52.47
CA PHE A 258 -23.89 2.48 52.58
C PHE A 258 -23.75 3.83 53.28
N GLY A 259 -22.87 3.93 54.28
CA GLY A 259 -22.53 5.19 54.94
C GLY A 259 -22.02 6.24 53.95
N LYS A 260 -21.18 5.84 52.98
CA LYS A 260 -20.72 6.74 51.90
C LYS A 260 -21.87 7.23 51.03
N VAL A 261 -22.79 6.34 50.64
CA VAL A 261 -24.00 6.74 49.88
C VAL A 261 -24.81 7.79 50.63
N ILE A 262 -24.98 7.62 51.94
CA ILE A 262 -25.84 8.49 52.76
C ILE A 262 -25.18 9.84 53.03
N GLN A 263 -23.86 9.84 53.29
CA GLN A 263 -23.13 11.07 53.63
C GLN A 263 -22.80 11.91 52.40
N GLU A 264 -22.34 11.27 51.32
CA GLU A 264 -21.81 11.96 50.14
C GLU A 264 -22.85 12.02 49.00
N PHE A 265 -23.77 11.05 48.93
CA PHE A 265 -24.71 10.88 47.82
C PHE A 265 -26.19 10.83 48.24
N ALA A 266 -26.57 11.60 49.28
CA ALA A 266 -27.91 11.58 49.89
C ALA A 266 -29.10 11.85 48.94
N LYS A 267 -28.85 12.46 47.77
CA LYS A 267 -29.86 12.80 46.77
C LYS A 267 -30.12 11.68 45.75
N THR A 268 -29.29 10.63 45.75
CA THR A 268 -29.46 9.50 44.83
C THR A 268 -30.72 8.70 45.14
N ARG A 269 -31.28 8.05 44.12
CA ARG A 269 -32.46 7.18 44.28
C ARG A 269 -32.21 6.04 45.28
N SER A 270 -30.96 5.59 45.40
CA SER A 270 -30.52 4.47 46.22
C SER A 270 -30.30 4.85 47.69
N ALA A 271 -30.20 6.14 48.04
CA ALA A 271 -29.97 6.60 49.40
C ALA A 271 -30.99 6.09 50.46
N PRO A 272 -32.33 6.16 50.22
CA PRO A 272 -33.30 5.62 51.18
C PRO A 272 -33.19 4.10 51.36
N ASP A 273 -32.83 3.37 50.31
CA ASP A 273 -32.65 1.92 50.36
C ASP A 273 -31.33 1.57 51.07
N ALA A 274 -30.26 2.34 50.87
CA ALA A 274 -28.99 2.21 51.57
C ALA A 274 -29.16 2.35 53.10
N LEU A 275 -29.96 3.32 53.55
CA LEU A 275 -30.32 3.46 54.96
C LEU A 275 -31.11 2.26 55.48
N LEU A 276 -32.02 1.71 54.68
CA LEU A 276 -32.82 0.55 55.07
C LEU A 276 -31.95 -0.71 55.23
N TYR A 277 -31.01 -0.94 54.30
CA TYR A 277 -30.03 -2.01 54.43
C TYR A 277 -29.08 -1.79 55.59
N SER A 278 -28.69 -0.54 55.87
CA SER A 278 -27.88 -0.19 57.04
C SER A 278 -28.62 -0.55 58.35
N ALA A 279 -29.90 -0.20 58.46
CA ALA A 279 -30.72 -0.59 59.60
C ALA A 279 -30.80 -2.13 59.76
N ASP A 280 -30.93 -2.86 58.66
CA ASP A 280 -30.92 -4.33 58.72
C ASP A 280 -29.57 -4.89 59.19
N CYS A 281 -28.46 -4.34 58.68
CA CYS A 281 -27.11 -4.67 59.13
C CYS A 281 -26.93 -4.41 60.63
N PHE A 282 -27.41 -3.28 61.16
CA PHE A 282 -27.36 -2.99 62.59
C PHE A 282 -28.17 -4.02 63.40
N GLY A 283 -29.36 -4.40 62.93
CA GLY A 283 -30.14 -5.48 63.56
C GLY A 283 -29.40 -6.82 63.59
N ARG A 284 -28.74 -7.21 62.49
CA ARG A 284 -27.89 -8.43 62.42
C ARG A 284 -26.70 -8.37 63.37
N LEU A 285 -26.13 -7.17 63.57
CA LEU A 285 -25.06 -6.91 64.53
C LEU A 285 -25.55 -6.76 65.98
N LYS A 286 -26.85 -6.90 66.24
CA LYS A 286 -27.52 -6.71 67.55
C LYS A 286 -27.40 -5.28 68.09
N MET A 287 -27.16 -4.32 67.21
CA MET A 287 -27.11 -2.88 67.45
C MET A 287 -28.51 -2.29 67.24
N ASN A 288 -29.42 -2.61 68.15
CA ASN A 288 -30.85 -2.28 67.99
C ASN A 288 -31.12 -0.77 68.10
N ASP A 289 -30.34 -0.06 68.91
CA ASP A 289 -30.47 1.40 69.07
C ASP A 289 -30.04 2.12 67.79
N GLU A 290 -28.92 1.71 67.19
CA GLU A 290 -28.44 2.22 65.91
C GLU A 290 -29.38 1.85 64.76
N SER A 291 -29.93 0.63 64.78
CA SER A 291 -30.97 0.22 63.83
C SER A 291 -32.20 1.11 63.94
N ARG A 292 -32.66 1.43 65.15
CA ARG A 292 -33.82 2.30 65.39
C ARG A 292 -33.56 3.70 64.84
N LEU A 293 -32.40 4.30 65.17
CA LEU A 293 -32.01 5.62 64.69
C LEU A 293 -31.98 5.69 63.16
N ALA A 294 -31.40 4.68 62.50
CA ALA A 294 -31.38 4.60 61.04
C ALA A 294 -32.80 4.54 60.43
N LEU A 295 -33.72 3.76 61.03
CA LEU A 295 -35.10 3.67 60.56
C LEU A 295 -35.89 4.97 60.78
N GLU A 296 -35.69 5.65 61.91
CA GLU A 296 -36.28 6.95 62.19
C GLU A 296 -35.81 8.01 61.19
N GLU A 297 -34.53 7.99 60.85
CA GLU A 297 -33.94 8.88 59.86
C GLU A 297 -34.55 8.68 58.47
N ILE A 298 -34.84 7.45 58.05
CA ILE A 298 -35.56 7.18 56.78
C ILE A 298 -36.93 7.86 56.78
N VAL A 299 -37.67 7.75 57.88
CA VAL A 299 -39.02 8.33 57.98
C VAL A 299 -38.97 9.86 57.96
N LYS A 300 -37.94 10.45 58.57
CA LYS A 300 -37.73 11.89 58.64
C LYS A 300 -37.25 12.48 57.31
N SER A 301 -36.20 11.91 56.74
CA SER A 301 -35.49 12.45 55.57
C SER A 301 -36.07 11.97 54.24
N TYR A 302 -36.72 10.79 54.21
CA TYR A 302 -37.30 10.20 53.00
C TYR A 302 -38.76 9.75 53.16
N PRO A 303 -39.68 10.60 53.64
CA PRO A 303 -41.04 10.21 54.06
C PRO A 303 -41.92 9.61 52.95
N LYS A 304 -41.63 9.92 51.68
CA LYS A 304 -42.40 9.46 50.50
C LYS A 304 -41.85 8.18 49.86
N SER A 305 -40.69 7.69 50.32
CA SER A 305 -40.02 6.52 49.75
C SER A 305 -40.72 5.20 50.13
N ALA A 306 -40.50 4.14 49.34
CA ALA A 306 -40.94 2.80 49.71
C ALA A 306 -40.24 2.33 51.00
N ALA A 307 -38.95 2.65 51.14
CA ALA A 307 -38.16 2.38 52.35
C ALA A 307 -38.81 2.95 53.62
N ALA A 308 -39.40 4.15 53.57
CA ALA A 308 -40.09 4.74 54.72
C ALA A 308 -41.32 3.95 55.19
N LYS A 309 -42.04 3.28 54.27
CA LYS A 309 -43.14 2.38 54.65
C LYS A 309 -42.61 1.16 55.39
N THR A 310 -41.54 0.55 54.87
CA THR A 310 -40.87 -0.58 55.51
C THR A 310 -40.28 -0.18 56.86
N ALA A 311 -39.69 1.01 56.96
CA ALA A 311 -39.08 1.51 58.19
C ALA A 311 -40.10 1.71 59.32
N LYS A 312 -41.27 2.30 59.02
CA LYS A 312 -42.37 2.43 59.99
C LYS A 312 -42.83 1.06 60.52
N SER A 313 -42.92 0.07 59.64
CA SER A 313 -43.29 -1.30 60.04
C SER A 313 -42.24 -1.93 60.96
N LYS A 314 -40.95 -1.80 60.61
CA LYS A 314 -39.84 -2.30 61.43
C LYS A 314 -39.76 -1.61 62.79
N LEU A 315 -39.93 -0.28 62.86
CA LEU A 315 -39.98 0.47 64.13
C LEU A 315 -41.11 -0.01 65.03
N ALA A 316 -42.31 -0.17 64.50
CA ALA A 316 -43.44 -0.69 65.27
C ALA A 316 -43.21 -2.14 65.78
N ALA A 317 -42.44 -2.95 65.05
CA ALA A 317 -42.05 -4.28 65.50
C ALA A 317 -41.02 -4.23 66.64
N LEU A 318 -40.02 -3.33 66.56
CA LEU A 318 -39.03 -3.11 67.61
C LEU A 318 -39.68 -2.60 68.91
N ASP A 319 -40.61 -1.65 68.81
CA ASP A 319 -41.37 -1.14 69.97
C ASP A 319 -42.21 -2.21 70.67
N LYS A 320 -42.74 -3.16 69.90
CA LYS A 320 -43.49 -4.31 70.46
C LYS A 320 -42.57 -5.31 71.12
N ALA A 321 -41.35 -5.49 70.61
CA ALA A 321 -40.35 -6.38 71.19
C ALA A 321 -39.85 -5.83 72.53
N GLU A 322 -39.61 -4.52 72.64
CA GLU A 322 -39.21 -3.87 73.90
C GLU A 322 -40.32 -3.89 74.96
N LYS A 323 -41.59 -3.82 74.56
CA LYS A 323 -42.75 -3.88 75.48
C LYS A 323 -43.07 -5.29 75.98
N LYS A 324 -42.46 -6.35 75.44
CA LYS A 324 -42.69 -7.73 75.89
C LYS A 324 -41.73 -8.06 77.05
N PRO A 325 -42.22 -8.30 78.29
CA PRO A 325 -41.34 -8.54 79.43
C PRO A 325 -40.51 -9.81 79.22
N ALA A 326 -39.20 -9.72 79.48
CA ALA A 326 -38.28 -10.85 79.41
C ALA A 326 -38.82 -12.03 80.25
N PRO A 327 -38.79 -13.28 79.74
CA PRO A 327 -39.25 -14.43 80.52
C PRO A 327 -38.37 -14.53 81.77
N LYS A 328 -39.00 -14.46 82.95
CA LYS A 328 -38.33 -14.62 84.25
C LYS A 328 -37.56 -15.94 84.21
N LYS A 329 -36.22 -15.87 84.15
CA LYS A 329 -35.36 -17.03 84.33
C LYS A 329 -35.68 -17.62 85.71
N GLY A 330 -36.35 -18.77 85.72
CA GLY A 330 -36.63 -19.51 86.94
C GLY A 330 -35.32 -19.83 87.64
N LYS A 331 -35.14 -19.29 88.84
CA LYS A 331 -34.10 -19.74 89.76
C LYS A 331 -34.39 -21.21 90.07
N ARG A 332 -33.50 -22.11 89.64
CA ARG A 332 -33.36 -23.45 90.21
C ARG A 332 -32.26 -23.40 91.25
#